data_AF-A0A2E9K2P3-F1
#
_entry.id   AF-A0A2E9K2P3-F1
#
_cell.length_a   1.000
_cell.length_b   1.000
_cell.length_c   1.000
_cell.angle_alpha   90.00
_cell.angle_beta   90.00
_cell.angle_gamma   90.00
#
_symmetry.space_group_name_H-M   'P 1'
#
loop_
_entity.id
_entity.type
_entity.pdbx_description
1 polymer ?
#
loop_
_entity_poly.entity_id
_entity_poly.type
_entity_poly.pdbx_seq_one_letter_code
_entity_poly.pdbx_strand_id
1 'polypeptide(L)'
;MRKPIPISEIFDLINTAHLSSLMAGSREPAVDIRKWLLANRSEMSPECAQFLNHLGLKKKGFSLALKRWVSQFKERQRFIQAQADNQDHQWLLAFGEKWKEMGGVFFTESGEDRHFTEEEIKKTARAGAITLLNEAHEDGLFINVLEVMVSNVAKLNPIYSLLDRCGLPIVNITTANNKTVVHIAIGSPSASEFNLHIQQCQLPQFADALLDKRQ
;
A
#
# COMPACT_ATOMS: atom_id res chain seq x y z
N MET A 1 -17.09 0.46 -12.86
CA MET A 1 -15.92 -0.06 -12.11
C MET A 1 -14.66 0.53 -12.70
N ARG A 2 -13.75 1.08 -11.89
CA ARG A 2 -12.39 1.39 -12.40
C ARG A 2 -11.72 0.05 -12.69
N LYS A 3 -11.22 -0.13 -13.91
CA LYS A 3 -10.43 -1.32 -14.24
C LYS A 3 -9.16 -1.34 -13.37
N PRO A 4 -8.67 -2.54 -13.00
CA PRO A 4 -7.46 -2.67 -12.19
C PRO A 4 -6.27 -2.04 -12.91
N ILE A 5 -5.31 -1.55 -12.12
CA ILE A 5 -4.04 -1.04 -12.64
C ILE A 5 -3.32 -2.21 -13.37
N PRO A 6 -2.92 -2.05 -14.66
CA PRO A 6 -2.32 -3.13 -15.43
C PRO A 6 -0.83 -3.30 -15.04
N ILE A 7 -0.59 -3.92 -13.88
CA ILE A 7 0.75 -4.03 -13.26
C ILE A 7 1.75 -4.68 -14.22
N SER A 8 1.39 -5.80 -14.86
CA SER A 8 2.27 -6.49 -15.80
C SER A 8 2.70 -5.58 -16.96
N GLU A 9 1.75 -4.88 -17.58
CA GLU A 9 2.05 -3.94 -18.67
C GLU A 9 2.96 -2.79 -18.20
N ILE A 10 2.67 -2.22 -17.02
CA ILE A 10 3.49 -1.15 -16.44
C ILE A 10 4.92 -1.64 -16.23
N PHE A 11 5.10 -2.84 -15.69
CA PHE A 11 6.41 -3.43 -15.47
C PHE A 11 7.15 -3.73 -16.77
N ASP A 12 6.46 -4.27 -17.79
CA ASP A 12 7.05 -4.55 -19.10
C ASP A 12 7.51 -3.26 -19.80
N LEU A 13 6.69 -2.21 -19.76
CA LEU A 13 7.03 -0.90 -20.33
C LEU A 13 8.24 -0.27 -19.63
N ILE A 14 8.30 -0.33 -18.30
CA ILE A 14 9.43 0.24 -17.56
C ILE A 14 10.69 -0.60 -17.75
N ASN A 15 10.59 -1.95 -17.81
CA ASN A 15 11.71 -2.83 -18.17
C ASN A 15 12.26 -2.46 -19.55
N THR A 16 11.38 -2.30 -20.53
CA THR A 16 11.75 -1.94 -21.91
C THR A 16 12.43 -0.57 -21.96
N ALA A 17 11.86 0.43 -21.27
CA ALA A 17 12.43 1.76 -21.16
C ALA A 17 13.80 1.76 -20.49
N HIS A 18 13.97 0.94 -19.44
CA HIS A 18 15.24 0.80 -18.73
C HIS A 18 16.31 0.12 -19.59
N LEU A 19 15.97 -0.98 -20.28
CA LEU A 19 16.87 -1.66 -21.21
C LEU A 19 17.30 -0.74 -22.34
N SER A 20 16.37 0.04 -22.91
CA SER A 20 16.68 1.04 -23.94
C SER A 20 17.68 2.08 -23.42
N SER A 21 17.52 2.54 -22.19
CA SER A 21 18.46 3.49 -21.54
C SER A 21 19.84 2.88 -21.31
N LEU A 22 19.92 1.62 -20.87
CA LEU A 22 21.19 0.90 -20.69
C LEU A 22 21.92 0.70 -22.02
N MET A 23 21.21 0.30 -23.07
CA MET A 23 21.77 0.12 -24.42
C MET A 23 22.31 1.43 -25.00
N ALA A 24 21.73 2.57 -24.63
CA ALA A 24 22.21 3.89 -25.03
C ALA A 24 23.42 4.39 -24.21
N GLY A 25 23.90 3.61 -23.23
CA GLY A 25 25.02 4.00 -22.36
C GLY A 25 24.70 5.16 -21.41
N SER A 26 23.43 5.33 -21.05
CA SER A 26 22.97 6.47 -20.26
C SER A 26 23.59 6.52 -18.86
N ARG A 27 23.95 7.74 -18.44
CA ARG A 27 24.32 8.05 -17.05
C ARG A 27 23.13 8.53 -16.21
N GLU A 28 21.97 8.75 -16.82
CA GLU A 28 20.75 9.23 -16.14
C GLU A 28 19.52 8.34 -16.45
N PRO A 29 19.51 7.05 -16.02
CA PRO A 29 18.46 6.10 -16.39
C PRO A 29 17.04 6.58 -16.08
N ALA A 30 16.90 7.31 -14.96
CA ALA A 30 15.64 7.88 -14.51
C ALA A 30 15.03 8.91 -15.49
N VAL A 31 15.87 9.71 -16.16
CA VAL A 31 15.44 10.73 -17.12
C VAL A 31 15.06 10.08 -18.45
N ASP A 32 15.83 9.10 -18.88
CA ASP A 32 15.62 8.43 -20.16
C ASP A 32 14.44 7.47 -20.14
N ILE A 33 14.19 6.77 -19.02
CA ILE A 33 12.96 6.01 -18.83
C ILE A 33 11.74 6.92 -19.02
N ARG A 34 11.75 8.11 -18.40
CA ARG A 34 10.65 9.07 -18.54
C ARG A 34 10.48 9.56 -19.97
N LYS A 35 11.56 9.88 -20.68
CA LYS A 35 11.52 10.30 -22.09
C LYS A 35 10.98 9.19 -22.98
N TRP A 36 11.45 7.96 -22.78
CA TRP A 36 11.01 6.78 -23.52
C TRP A 36 9.51 6.53 -23.33
N LEU A 37 9.03 6.57 -22.08
CA LEU A 37 7.60 6.42 -21.78
C LEU A 37 6.74 7.54 -22.39
N LEU A 38 7.26 8.77 -22.48
CA LEU A 38 6.56 9.86 -23.16
C LEU A 38 6.49 9.67 -24.68
N ALA A 39 7.57 9.15 -25.29
CA ALA A 39 7.66 8.90 -26.72
C ALA A 39 6.76 7.73 -27.16
N ASN A 40 6.64 6.68 -26.34
CA ASN A 40 5.90 5.46 -26.67
C ASN A 40 4.49 5.43 -26.05
N ARG A 41 3.88 6.60 -25.80
CA ARG A 41 2.56 6.69 -25.17
C ARG A 41 1.45 6.03 -26.01
N SER A 42 1.61 5.96 -27.32
CA SER A 42 0.67 5.31 -28.24
C SER A 42 0.62 3.79 -28.08
N GLU A 43 1.64 3.18 -27.47
CA GLU A 43 1.73 1.73 -27.26
C GLU A 43 1.14 1.30 -25.91
N MET A 44 0.69 2.25 -25.09
CA MET A 44 0.17 2.01 -23.76
C MET A 44 -1.35 1.84 -23.78
N SER A 45 -1.87 0.94 -22.95
CA SER A 45 -3.29 0.92 -22.64
C SER A 45 -3.74 2.24 -21.99
N PRO A 46 -5.03 2.62 -22.13
CA PRO A 46 -5.58 3.79 -21.45
C PRO A 46 -5.34 3.77 -19.93
N GLU A 47 -5.44 2.60 -19.31
CA GLU A 47 -5.28 2.38 -17.87
C GLU A 47 -3.82 2.58 -17.44
N CYS A 48 -2.87 2.05 -18.21
CA CYS A 48 -1.44 2.28 -17.99
C CYS A 48 -1.07 3.77 -18.16
N ALA A 49 -1.54 4.40 -19.25
CA ALA A 49 -1.30 5.82 -19.48
C ALA A 49 -1.91 6.69 -18.37
N GLN A 50 -3.09 6.35 -17.85
CA GLN A 50 -3.70 7.05 -16.73
C GLN A 50 -2.87 6.92 -15.46
N PHE A 51 -2.39 5.70 -15.15
CA PHE A 51 -1.54 5.43 -14.00
C PHE A 51 -0.22 6.22 -14.05
N LEU A 52 0.50 6.19 -15.17
CA LEU A 52 1.76 6.92 -15.34
C LEU A 52 1.56 8.44 -15.26
N ASN A 53 0.44 8.95 -15.78
CA ASN A 53 0.09 10.36 -15.61
C ASN A 53 -0.20 10.71 -14.13
N HIS A 54 -0.82 9.80 -13.37
CA HIS A 54 -1.03 9.95 -11.93
C HIS A 54 0.30 10.01 -11.15
N LEU A 55 1.27 9.19 -11.53
CA LEU A 55 2.65 9.29 -11.03
C LEU A 55 3.39 10.57 -11.49
N GLY A 56 2.77 11.34 -12.37
CA GLY A 56 3.32 12.60 -12.86
C GLY A 56 4.37 12.40 -13.95
N LEU A 57 4.16 11.49 -14.92
CA LEU A 57 5.08 11.24 -16.06
C LEU A 57 5.60 12.52 -16.74
N LYS A 58 4.79 13.57 -16.81
CA LYS A 58 5.18 14.87 -17.39
C LYS A 58 6.01 15.77 -16.46
N LYS A 59 6.20 15.40 -15.19
CA LYS A 59 6.87 16.19 -14.14
C LYS A 59 8.27 15.64 -13.86
N LYS A 60 9.18 16.51 -13.40
CA LYS A 60 10.54 16.10 -12.96
C LYS A 60 10.52 15.09 -11.80
N GLY A 61 9.47 15.11 -10.98
CA GLY A 61 9.31 14.20 -9.84
C GLY A 61 8.87 12.76 -10.20
N PHE A 62 8.66 12.43 -11.48
CA PHE A 62 8.18 11.11 -11.91
C PHE A 62 9.03 9.97 -11.37
N SER A 63 10.35 10.04 -11.53
CA SER A 63 11.25 8.93 -11.16
C SER A 63 11.25 8.66 -9.65
N LEU A 64 11.11 9.71 -8.83
CA LEU A 64 10.94 9.57 -7.39
C LEU A 64 9.59 8.96 -7.03
N ALA A 65 8.50 9.37 -7.69
CA ALA A 65 7.17 8.79 -7.50
C ALA A 65 7.15 7.32 -7.91
N LEU A 66 7.78 6.98 -9.04
CA LEU A 66 7.91 5.61 -9.52
C LEU A 66 8.72 4.76 -8.54
N LYS A 67 9.88 5.25 -8.08
CA LYS A 67 10.70 4.56 -7.06
C LYS A 67 9.89 4.28 -5.78
N ARG A 68 9.12 5.27 -5.31
CA ARG A 68 8.25 5.10 -4.13
C ARG A 68 7.18 4.03 -4.36
N TRP A 69 6.50 4.07 -5.51
CA TRP A 69 5.48 3.09 -5.85
C TRP A 69 6.05 1.67 -5.96
N VAL A 70 7.19 1.48 -6.63
CA VAL A 70 7.87 0.18 -6.73
C VAL A 70 8.31 -0.32 -5.34
N SER A 71 8.83 0.56 -4.48
CA SER A 71 9.19 0.21 -3.10
C SER A 71 7.98 -0.27 -2.31
N GLN A 72 6.86 0.45 -2.40
CA GLN A 72 5.61 0.07 -1.75
C GLN A 72 5.07 -1.26 -2.28
N PHE A 73 5.12 -1.47 -3.59
CA PHE A 73 4.72 -2.73 -4.22
C PHE A 73 5.58 -3.90 -3.73
N LYS A 74 6.91 -3.71 -3.64
CA LYS A 74 7.83 -4.73 -3.13
C LYS A 74 7.60 -5.05 -1.65
N GLU A 75 7.35 -4.04 -0.82
CA GLU A 75 6.96 -4.24 0.58
C GLU A 75 5.65 -5.02 0.69
N ARG A 76 4.64 -4.65 -0.12
CA ARG A 76 3.34 -5.32 -0.18
C ARG A 76 3.46 -6.77 -0.61
N GLN A 77 4.18 -7.03 -1.69
CA GLN A 77 4.39 -8.40 -2.18
C GLN A 77 5.08 -9.27 -1.14
N ARG A 78 6.13 -8.77 -0.48
CA ARG A 78 6.82 -9.50 0.60
C ARG A 78 5.88 -9.83 1.76
N PHE A 79 5.03 -8.89 2.15
CA PHE A 79 4.06 -9.14 3.20
C PHE A 79 3.05 -10.22 2.78
N ILE A 80 2.45 -10.08 1.60
CA ILE A 80 1.51 -11.07 1.03
C ILE A 80 2.13 -12.46 1.00
N GLN A 81 3.37 -12.58 0.50
CA GLN A 81 4.09 -13.86 0.45
C GLN A 81 4.35 -14.44 1.84
N ALA A 82 4.72 -13.60 2.82
CA ALA A 82 4.96 -14.06 4.19
C ALA A 82 3.69 -14.52 4.91
N GLN A 83 2.50 -14.15 4.40
CA GLN A 83 1.21 -14.50 4.97
C GLN A 83 0.38 -15.42 4.07
N ALA A 84 0.95 -15.97 2.99
CA ALA A 84 0.21 -16.70 1.97
C ALA A 84 -0.55 -17.93 2.51
N ASP A 85 0.01 -18.60 3.50
CA ASP A 85 -0.58 -19.80 4.13
C ASP A 85 -1.39 -19.48 5.40
N ASN A 86 -1.48 -18.20 5.76
CA ASN A 86 -2.13 -17.75 6.97
C ASN A 86 -3.61 -17.40 6.72
N GLN A 87 -4.44 -17.59 7.74
CA GLN A 87 -5.83 -17.14 7.70
C GLN A 87 -5.92 -15.61 7.75
N ASP A 88 -6.98 -15.05 7.19
CA ASP A 88 -7.23 -13.61 7.13
C ASP A 88 -7.04 -12.89 8.48
N HIS A 89 -7.47 -13.50 9.57
CA HIS A 89 -7.28 -12.93 10.92
C HIS A 89 -5.79 -12.76 11.28
N GLN A 90 -4.92 -13.70 10.89
CA GLN A 90 -3.49 -13.61 11.16
C GLN A 90 -2.82 -12.47 10.37
N TRP A 91 -3.35 -12.11 9.19
CA TRP A 91 -2.88 -10.93 8.45
C TRP A 91 -3.14 -9.64 9.24
N LEU A 92 -4.30 -9.53 9.88
CA LEU A 92 -4.67 -8.39 10.73
C LEU A 92 -3.77 -8.30 11.96
N LEU A 93 -3.45 -9.43 12.58
CA LEU A 93 -2.49 -9.49 13.70
C LEU A 93 -1.09 -9.04 13.26
N ALA A 94 -0.61 -9.53 12.11
CA ALA A 94 0.69 -9.14 11.55
C ALA A 94 0.73 -7.64 11.18
N PHE A 95 -0.38 -7.08 10.68
CA PHE A 95 -0.54 -5.64 10.50
C PHE A 95 -0.44 -4.89 11.84
N GLY A 96 -1.10 -5.40 12.87
CA GLY A 96 -1.07 -4.84 14.22
C GLY A 96 0.33 -4.77 14.80
N GLU A 97 1.13 -5.83 14.65
CA GLU A 97 2.54 -5.84 15.08
C GLU A 97 3.37 -4.80 14.33
N LYS A 98 3.19 -4.67 13.00
CA LYS A 98 3.84 -3.60 12.22
C LYS A 98 3.42 -2.20 12.68
N TRP A 99 2.18 -2.01 13.10
CA TRP A 99 1.71 -0.73 13.63
C TRP A 99 2.39 -0.40 14.97
N LYS A 100 2.55 -1.40 15.86
CA LYS A 100 3.31 -1.26 17.11
C LYS A 100 4.77 -0.90 16.85
N GLU A 101 5.43 -1.54 15.88
CA GLU A 101 6.79 -1.21 15.45
C GLU A 101 6.93 0.24 14.97
N MET A 102 5.89 0.79 14.34
CA MET A 102 5.83 2.20 13.90
C MET A 102 5.55 3.19 15.05
N GLY A 103 5.44 2.71 16.30
CA GLY A 103 5.16 3.51 17.49
C GLY A 103 3.67 3.77 17.73
N GLY A 104 2.81 3.05 17.03
CA GLY A 104 1.38 3.02 17.26
C GLY A 104 0.97 2.09 18.40
N VAL A 105 -0.32 2.08 18.69
CA VAL A 105 -0.92 1.15 19.66
C VAL A 105 -1.94 0.28 18.94
N PHE A 106 -1.91 -1.03 19.18
CA PHE A 106 -2.81 -2.00 18.54
C PHE A 106 -3.39 -2.98 19.56
N PHE A 107 -4.70 -3.20 19.47
CA PHE A 107 -5.45 -4.07 20.36
C PHE A 107 -6.35 -5.04 19.59
N THR A 108 -6.52 -6.23 20.17
CA THR A 108 -7.41 -7.28 19.67
C THR A 108 -8.61 -7.51 20.57
N GLU A 109 -8.62 -6.94 21.77
CA GLU A 109 -9.67 -7.13 22.76
C GLU A 109 -10.59 -5.90 22.79
N SER A 110 -11.87 -6.11 22.51
CA SER A 110 -12.95 -5.16 22.75
C SER A 110 -13.44 -5.28 24.19
N GLY A 111 -12.61 -4.90 25.16
CA GLY A 111 -13.02 -4.83 26.57
C GLY A 111 -13.49 -3.42 26.91
N GLU A 112 -14.74 -3.25 27.35
CA GLU A 112 -15.34 -1.94 27.68
C GLU A 112 -14.61 -1.17 28.80
N ASP A 113 -13.72 -1.82 29.56
CA ASP A 113 -13.07 -1.25 30.75
C ASP A 113 -11.54 -1.10 30.66
N ARG A 114 -10.92 -1.25 29.49
CA ARG A 114 -9.45 -1.12 29.41
C ARG A 114 -9.01 0.33 29.48
N HIS A 115 -8.16 0.62 30.46
CA HIS A 115 -7.52 1.92 30.63
C HIS A 115 -6.17 1.92 29.91
N PHE A 116 -5.86 2.99 29.16
CA PHE A 116 -4.53 3.18 28.59
C PHE A 116 -3.50 3.44 29.70
N THR A 117 -2.34 2.79 29.59
CA THR A 117 -1.16 3.20 30.35
C THR A 117 -0.69 4.60 29.91
N GLU A 118 0.04 5.31 30.77
CA GLU A 118 0.59 6.63 30.39
C GLU A 118 1.46 6.58 29.12
N GLU A 119 2.17 5.48 28.90
CA GLU A 119 2.98 5.28 27.71
C GLU A 119 2.11 5.09 26.46
N GLU A 120 1.03 4.31 26.55
CA GLU A 120 0.07 4.13 25.46
C GLU A 120 -0.64 5.45 25.13
N ILE A 121 -1.00 6.28 26.13
CA ILE A 121 -1.57 7.62 25.88
C ILE A 121 -0.60 8.46 25.03
N LYS A 122 0.69 8.46 25.38
CA LYS A 122 1.73 9.19 24.62
C LYS A 122 1.87 8.65 23.20
N LYS A 123 1.84 7.31 23.01
CA LYS A 123 1.90 6.66 21.69
C LYS A 123 0.66 6.97 20.84
N THR A 124 -0.52 6.87 21.41
CA THR A 124 -1.80 7.20 20.76
C THR A 124 -1.85 8.66 20.30
N ALA A 125 -1.38 9.59 21.14
CA ALA A 125 -1.30 11.01 20.74
C ALA A 125 -0.34 11.23 19.56
N ARG A 126 0.78 10.49 19.52
CA ARG A 126 1.83 10.61 18.50
C ARG A 126 1.45 9.96 17.16
N ALA A 127 0.97 8.73 17.20
CA ALA A 127 0.76 7.89 16.01
C ALA A 127 -0.71 7.51 15.81
N GLY A 128 -1.39 7.14 16.88
CA GLY A 128 -2.79 6.66 16.88
C GLY A 128 -2.92 5.28 17.52
N ALA A 129 -4.14 4.93 17.89
CA ALA A 129 -4.51 3.60 18.37
C ALA A 129 -5.44 2.92 17.37
N ILE A 130 -5.30 1.60 17.25
CA ILE A 130 -6.14 0.76 16.43
C ILE A 130 -6.67 -0.38 17.30
N THR A 131 -7.98 -0.55 17.33
CA THR A 131 -8.65 -1.65 18.01
C THR A 131 -9.34 -2.50 16.96
N LEU A 132 -9.09 -3.81 17.00
CA LEU A 132 -9.79 -4.78 16.17
C LEU A 132 -11.15 -5.07 16.81
N LEU A 133 -12.21 -4.71 16.12
CA LEU A 133 -13.57 -5.08 16.48
C LEU A 133 -13.94 -6.37 15.75
N ASN A 134 -14.40 -7.36 16.51
CA ASN A 134 -14.97 -8.59 15.97
C ASN A 134 -16.43 -8.36 15.55
N GLU A 135 -16.62 -7.42 14.63
CA GLU A 135 -17.87 -7.22 13.92
C GLU A 135 -17.74 -7.96 12.59
N ALA A 136 -18.29 -9.18 12.53
CA ALA A 136 -18.52 -9.85 11.26
C ALA A 136 -19.90 -9.42 10.75
N HIS A 137 -19.99 -8.88 9.54
CA HIS A 137 -21.29 -8.59 8.92
C HIS A 137 -21.93 -9.91 8.46
N GLU A 138 -23.23 -10.08 8.70
CA GLU A 138 -23.99 -11.29 8.29
C GLU A 138 -23.88 -11.56 6.77
N ASP A 139 -23.70 -10.49 5.97
CA ASP A 139 -23.58 -10.56 4.52
C ASP A 139 -22.16 -10.92 4.00
N GLY A 140 -21.19 -11.12 4.89
CA GLY A 140 -19.82 -11.52 4.52
C GLY A 140 -19.00 -10.47 3.73
N LEU A 141 -19.46 -9.22 3.68
CA LEU A 141 -18.80 -8.14 2.91
C LEU A 141 -17.42 -7.73 3.46
N PHE A 142 -17.18 -7.94 4.75
CA PHE A 142 -15.91 -7.66 5.42
C PHE A 142 -15.67 -8.66 6.55
N ILE A 143 -14.40 -8.91 6.85
CA ILE A 143 -13.98 -9.90 7.86
C ILE A 143 -13.93 -9.30 9.26
N ASN A 144 -13.58 -8.02 9.37
CA ASN A 144 -13.39 -7.31 10.63
C ASN A 144 -13.53 -5.80 10.42
N VAL A 145 -13.76 -5.08 11.51
CA VAL A 145 -13.71 -3.62 11.57
C VAL A 145 -12.52 -3.19 12.42
N LEU A 146 -11.75 -2.23 11.92
CA LEU A 146 -10.73 -1.53 12.72
C LEU A 146 -11.34 -0.24 13.25
N GLU A 147 -11.41 -0.09 14.56
CA GLU A 147 -11.62 1.21 15.18
C GLU A 147 -10.29 1.93 15.31
N VAL A 148 -10.19 3.10 14.71
CA VAL A 148 -8.97 3.90 14.62
C VAL A 148 -9.18 5.20 15.37
N MET A 149 -8.42 5.38 16.44
CA MET A 149 -8.41 6.61 17.23
C MET A 149 -7.17 7.44 16.89
N VAL A 150 -7.39 8.67 16.43
CA VAL A 150 -6.33 9.59 16.05
C VAL A 150 -6.56 10.99 16.61
N SER A 151 -5.48 11.71 16.90
CA SER A 151 -5.54 13.10 17.37
C SER A 151 -5.96 14.08 16.28
N ASN A 152 -5.78 13.73 14.99
CA ASN A 152 -6.30 14.46 13.85
C ASN A 152 -6.24 13.60 12.56
N VAL A 153 -6.96 14.06 11.53
CA VAL A 153 -7.11 13.37 10.24
C VAL A 153 -5.78 13.12 9.50
N ALA A 154 -4.76 13.97 9.69
CA ALA A 154 -3.47 13.77 9.02
C ALA A 154 -2.75 12.50 9.49
N LYS A 155 -3.08 12.00 10.68
CA LYS A 155 -2.57 10.73 11.24
C LYS A 155 -3.18 9.48 10.60
N LEU A 156 -4.23 9.61 9.79
CA LEU A 156 -4.80 8.49 9.04
C LEU A 156 -3.92 8.05 7.86
N ASN A 157 -3.16 8.98 7.25
CA ASN A 157 -2.34 8.66 6.08
C ASN A 157 -1.29 7.56 6.34
N PRO A 158 -0.52 7.59 7.45
CA PRO A 158 0.35 6.47 7.82
C PRO A 158 -0.39 5.13 7.97
N ILE A 159 -1.62 5.14 8.48
CA ILE A 159 -2.44 3.94 8.71
C ILE A 159 -2.91 3.38 7.37
N TYR A 160 -3.48 4.20 6.50
CA TYR A 160 -3.84 3.79 5.14
C TYR A 160 -2.63 3.28 4.34
N SER A 161 -1.49 3.95 4.47
CA SER A 161 -0.25 3.50 3.84
C SER A 161 0.27 2.19 4.41
N LEU A 162 0.02 1.89 5.69
CA LEU A 162 0.39 0.60 6.27
C LEU A 162 -0.60 -0.50 5.84
N LEU A 163 -1.91 -0.23 5.83
CA LEU A 163 -2.93 -1.15 5.34
C LEU A 163 -2.66 -1.59 3.90
N ASP A 164 -2.35 -0.64 3.01
CA ASP A 164 -1.98 -0.93 1.63
C ASP A 164 -0.73 -1.82 1.54
N ARG A 165 0.31 -1.50 2.31
CA ARG A 165 1.55 -2.30 2.37
C ARG A 165 1.37 -3.67 3.02
N CYS A 166 0.35 -3.85 3.85
CA CYS A 166 -0.02 -5.15 4.41
C CYS A 166 -1.02 -5.90 3.51
N GLY A 167 -1.38 -5.36 2.35
CA GLY A 167 -2.34 -5.99 1.45
C GLY A 167 -3.74 -6.13 2.05
N LEU A 168 -4.10 -5.32 3.04
CA LEU A 168 -5.41 -5.36 3.69
C LEU A 168 -6.41 -4.49 2.91
N PRO A 169 -7.43 -5.09 2.23
CA PRO A 169 -8.34 -4.34 1.40
C PRO A 169 -9.34 -3.56 2.24
N ILE A 170 -9.40 -2.24 2.04
CA ILE A 170 -10.39 -1.38 2.68
C ILE A 170 -11.69 -1.46 1.89
N VAL A 171 -12.77 -1.91 2.54
CA VAL A 171 -14.11 -2.04 1.96
C VAL A 171 -14.91 -0.76 2.18
N ASN A 172 -14.88 -0.23 3.41
CA ASN A 172 -15.62 0.96 3.78
C ASN A 172 -14.87 1.74 4.86
N ILE A 173 -15.09 3.05 4.91
CA ILE A 173 -14.59 3.94 5.95
C ILE A 173 -15.75 4.77 6.46
N THR A 174 -16.06 4.66 7.73
CA THR A 174 -17.04 5.50 8.42
C THR A 174 -16.33 6.33 9.49
N THR A 175 -16.70 7.61 9.60
CA THR A 175 -16.12 8.51 10.59
C THR A 175 -17.15 8.84 11.64
N ALA A 176 -16.86 8.52 12.90
CA ALA A 176 -17.63 8.97 14.04
C ALA A 176 -17.03 10.26 14.62
N ASN A 177 -17.81 11.02 15.41
CA ASN A 177 -17.39 12.11 16.29
C ASN A 177 -16.17 12.94 15.86
N ASN A 178 -16.38 14.16 15.35
CA ASN A 178 -15.32 15.15 15.07
C ASN A 178 -14.13 14.66 14.21
N LYS A 179 -14.24 13.50 13.54
CA LYS A 179 -13.20 12.84 12.73
C LYS A 179 -11.97 12.36 13.52
N THR A 180 -12.09 12.18 14.83
CA THR A 180 -11.01 11.63 15.69
C THR A 180 -11.14 10.12 15.89
N VAL A 181 -12.33 9.56 15.64
CA VAL A 181 -12.57 8.10 15.63
C VAL A 181 -13.06 7.70 14.24
N VAL A 182 -12.41 6.70 13.65
CA VAL A 182 -12.69 6.21 12.29
C VAL A 182 -12.83 4.70 12.33
N HIS A 183 -13.92 4.16 11.79
CA HIS A 183 -14.07 2.74 11.58
C HIS A 183 -13.70 2.39 10.14
N ILE A 184 -12.84 1.38 9.99
CA ILE A 184 -12.37 0.89 8.69
C ILE A 184 -12.77 -0.57 8.56
N ALA A 185 -13.71 -0.87 7.68
CA ALA A 185 -14.10 -2.24 7.35
C ALA A 185 -13.04 -2.87 6.44
N ILE A 186 -12.51 -4.01 6.83
CA ILE A 186 -11.46 -4.73 6.10
C ILE A 186 -12.06 -5.96 5.44
N GLY A 187 -11.86 -6.08 4.12
CA GLY A 187 -12.25 -7.26 3.36
C GLY A 187 -11.27 -8.42 3.52
N SER A 188 -11.60 -9.58 2.98
CA SER A 188 -10.71 -10.74 2.99
C SER A 188 -9.44 -10.49 2.16
N PRO A 189 -8.24 -10.46 2.76
CA PRO A 189 -7.00 -10.36 2.00
C PRO A 189 -6.72 -11.62 1.16
N SER A 190 -7.08 -12.82 1.62
CA SER A 190 -6.88 -14.07 0.87
C SER A 190 -7.80 -14.21 -0.34
N ALA A 191 -9.04 -13.68 -0.27
CA ALA A 191 -9.97 -13.64 -1.40
C ALA A 191 -9.77 -12.42 -2.32
N SER A 192 -8.80 -11.53 -2.03
CA SER A 192 -8.56 -10.33 -2.84
C SER A 192 -7.91 -10.70 -4.17
N GLU A 193 -8.63 -10.50 -5.28
CA GLU A 193 -8.10 -10.67 -6.65
C GLU A 193 -6.79 -9.89 -6.87
N PHE A 194 -6.69 -8.70 -6.26
CA PHE A 194 -5.50 -7.86 -6.38
C PHE A 194 -4.30 -8.46 -5.63
N ASN A 195 -4.50 -9.04 -4.44
CA ASN A 195 -3.42 -9.71 -3.71
C ASN A 195 -2.97 -10.99 -4.44
N LEU A 196 -3.91 -11.77 -4.98
CA LEU A 196 -3.60 -12.94 -5.82
C LEU A 196 -2.75 -12.54 -7.03
N HIS A 197 -3.12 -11.45 -7.70
CA HIS A 197 -2.34 -10.93 -8.81
C HIS A 197 -0.93 -10.47 -8.38
N ILE A 198 -0.79 -9.78 -7.25
CA ILE A 198 0.51 -9.35 -6.72
C ILE A 198 1.41 -10.55 -6.37
N GLN A 199 0.83 -11.60 -5.80
CA GLN A 199 1.57 -12.82 -5.42
C GLN A 199 2.15 -13.53 -6.65
N GLN A 200 1.42 -13.52 -7.78
CA GLN A 200 1.82 -14.14 -9.04
C GLN A 200 2.74 -13.25 -9.89
N CYS A 201 2.76 -11.94 -9.65
CA CYS A 201 3.53 -10.99 -10.44
C CYS A 201 5.03 -11.08 -10.11
N GLN A 202 5.90 -11.22 -11.12
CA GLN A 202 7.34 -11.10 -10.89
C GLN A 202 7.71 -9.62 -10.79
N LEU A 203 8.50 -9.27 -9.77
CA LEU A 203 9.10 -7.94 -9.70
C LEU A 203 10.00 -7.75 -10.94
N PRO A 204 9.93 -6.58 -11.58
CA PRO A 204 10.74 -6.33 -12.75
C PRO A 204 12.22 -6.18 -12.35
N GLN A 205 13.14 -6.58 -13.22
CA GLN A 205 14.59 -6.50 -12.95
C GLN A 205 15.04 -5.05 -12.68
N PHE A 206 14.39 -4.06 -13.30
CA PHE A 206 14.67 -2.65 -13.01
C PHE A 206 14.29 -2.24 -11.58
N ALA A 207 13.44 -2.99 -10.86
CA ALA A 207 13.03 -2.63 -9.51
C ALA A 207 14.24 -2.56 -8.56
N ASP A 208 15.16 -3.51 -8.67
CA ASP A 208 16.38 -3.49 -7.86
C ASP A 208 17.31 -2.35 -8.29
N ALA A 209 17.42 -2.08 -9.60
CA ALA A 209 18.21 -0.96 -10.13
C ALA A 209 17.65 0.43 -9.73
N LEU A 210 16.33 0.60 -9.68
CA LEU A 210 15.68 1.84 -9.22
C LEU A 210 15.80 2.01 -7.70
N LEU A 211 15.79 0.92 -6.94
CA LEU A 211 15.82 0.96 -5.48
C LEU A 211 17.24 1.12 -4.93
N ASP A 212 18.25 0.64 -5.63
CA ASP A 212 19.66 0.80 -5.26
C ASP A 212 20.05 2.27 -5.10
N LYS A 213 20.80 2.54 -4.03
CA LYS A 213 21.28 3.89 -3.65
C LYS A 213 22.50 4.36 -4.45
N ARG A 214 22.71 3.88 -5.69
CA ARG A 214 23.86 4.32 -6.49
C ARG A 214 23.47 5.47 -7.42
N GLN A 215 23.52 6.67 -6.85
CA GLN A 215 24.35 7.81 -7.28
C GLN A 215 23.96 9.05 -6.46
#